data_AF-A0A2E7MLX6-F1
#
_entry.id   AF-A0A2E7MLX6-F1
#
_cell.length_a   1.000
_cell.length_b   1.000
_cell.length_c   1.000
_cell.angle_alpha   90.00
_cell.angle_beta   90.00
_cell.angle_gamma   90.00
#
_symmetry.space_group_name_H-M   'P 1'
#
loop_
_entity.id
_entity.type
_entity.pdbx_description
1 polymer ?
#
loop_
_entity_poly.entity_id
_entity_poly.type
_entity_poly.pdbx_seq_one_letter_code
_entity_poly.pdbx_strand_id
1 'polypeptide(L)'
;MAGVLLDKKEVFTDAEMRSFWDRLIHTTTPDGAIVPFGPADGWNSHAGMRMGILEIVAAHSGDGRYRFAAQRIFNHLLFQENVNRINHSLGGRAQLGAALAYLLGDFSIEPVLPEQGSVVLTHKEVLSIAGKEVAAQFLKDIDPDPTKGHVDCAALCTQKVLPFKLVLRSGWNPGDLYMLVDLFPRSAGPMNVGGVLGMVRYNSVLSYGIASKQTTEWHNMFAIDDLMGTTEKVLNENPNTIDPFYMDVAVSQLEDSQNATYAALEVTNLNGFPMRYQREFFFIKNRFCLVRDTAVFNNNFLGRIGPNWVTQNVGRQVGDHFANTYISAPVCHKLRLNQNPMDLLVYHAPHKERNLTITDAALQDQRRLHLPYTLGYKFSGIVQAHKKYSFTHLLLPLVPRREQIWSTDPSAATLDDHLVPYAADGVEVLLDNDAQSVWRIRTGEQREEWIVFNAGGDPINVDDLRTDARQVYLDIRKDVVIRATILAATRLELRGKSLFAHSTRGNFEK
;
A
#
# COMPACT_ATOMS: atom_id res chain seq x y z
N MET A 1 -28.31 1.36 -5.51
CA MET A 1 -29.51 2.25 -5.45
C MET A 1 -30.37 2.11 -6.70
N ALA A 2 -29.88 2.41 -7.91
CA ALA A 2 -30.68 2.19 -9.13
C ALA A 2 -31.20 0.75 -9.26
N GLY A 3 -30.38 -0.26 -8.93
CA GLY A 3 -30.84 -1.66 -8.90
C GLY A 3 -32.00 -1.92 -7.92
N VAL A 4 -32.00 -1.29 -6.74
CA VAL A 4 -33.11 -1.40 -5.77
C VAL A 4 -34.36 -0.68 -6.30
N LEU A 5 -34.21 0.55 -6.80
CA LEU A 5 -35.32 1.38 -7.27
C LEU A 5 -35.97 0.84 -8.56
N LEU A 6 -35.20 0.14 -9.38
CA LEU A 6 -35.66 -0.47 -10.64
C LEU A 6 -36.01 -1.96 -10.48
N ASP A 7 -36.05 -2.47 -9.24
CA ASP A 7 -36.26 -3.90 -8.91
C ASP A 7 -35.32 -4.88 -9.66
N LYS A 8 -34.12 -4.42 -9.99
CA LYS A 8 -33.03 -5.21 -10.58
C LYS A 8 -32.14 -5.81 -9.50
N LYS A 9 -32.73 -6.71 -8.70
CA LYS A 9 -32.06 -7.35 -7.55
C LYS A 9 -30.90 -8.25 -7.97
N GLU A 10 -30.90 -8.73 -9.20
CA GLU A 10 -29.84 -9.54 -9.78
C GLU A 10 -28.46 -8.88 -9.67
N VAL A 11 -28.38 -7.55 -9.68
CA VAL A 11 -27.11 -6.81 -9.51
C VAL A 11 -26.39 -7.15 -8.19
N PHE A 12 -27.13 -7.57 -7.16
CA PHE A 12 -26.59 -7.91 -5.84
C PHE A 12 -26.31 -9.41 -5.67
N THR A 13 -26.90 -10.26 -6.50
CA THR A 13 -26.82 -11.72 -6.38
C THR A 13 -26.09 -12.38 -7.55
N ASP A 14 -25.81 -11.65 -8.63
CA ASP A 14 -25.04 -12.13 -9.78
C ASP A 14 -23.62 -12.51 -9.34
N ALA A 15 -23.21 -13.72 -9.72
CA ALA A 15 -21.90 -14.27 -9.41
C ALA A 15 -20.76 -13.43 -9.98
N GLU A 16 -20.92 -12.79 -11.15
CA GLU A 16 -19.91 -11.89 -11.71
C GLU A 16 -19.78 -10.61 -10.88
N MET A 17 -20.89 -10.11 -10.34
CA MET A 17 -20.91 -8.92 -9.49
C MET A 17 -20.35 -9.18 -8.09
N ARG A 18 -20.37 -10.43 -7.61
CA ARG A 18 -19.76 -10.80 -6.32
C ARG A 18 -18.29 -10.36 -6.23
N SER A 19 -17.52 -10.58 -7.31
CA SER A 19 -16.13 -10.13 -7.38
C SER A 19 -15.99 -8.61 -7.21
N PHE A 20 -16.96 -7.83 -7.71
CA PHE A 20 -16.99 -6.39 -7.53
C PHE A 20 -17.23 -6.02 -6.05
N TRP A 21 -18.21 -6.65 -5.41
CA TRP A 21 -18.60 -6.38 -4.02
C TRP A 21 -17.55 -6.83 -3.02
N ASP A 22 -16.95 -8.00 -3.22
CA ASP A 22 -15.91 -8.54 -2.33
C ASP A 22 -14.68 -7.61 -2.26
N ARG A 23 -14.36 -6.88 -3.34
CA ARG A 23 -13.30 -5.86 -3.31
C ARG A 23 -13.57 -4.75 -2.31
N LEU A 24 -14.84 -4.40 -2.07
CA LEU A 24 -15.18 -3.38 -1.08
C LEU A 24 -14.90 -3.87 0.34
N ILE A 25 -15.13 -5.16 0.61
CA ILE A 25 -14.71 -5.79 1.87
C ILE A 25 -13.18 -5.73 1.99
N HIS A 26 -12.46 -6.27 1.02
CA HIS A 26 -11.00 -6.41 1.12
C HIS A 26 -10.27 -5.07 1.17
N THR A 27 -10.80 -4.01 0.55
CA THR A 27 -10.22 -2.66 0.60
C THR A 27 -10.67 -1.84 1.81
N THR A 28 -11.40 -2.43 2.75
CA THR A 28 -11.74 -1.84 4.05
C THR A 28 -10.72 -2.27 5.10
N THR A 29 -10.16 -1.31 5.84
CA THR A 29 -9.17 -1.60 6.88
C THR A 29 -9.81 -2.35 8.05
N PRO A 30 -9.02 -3.02 8.92
CA PRO A 30 -9.54 -3.66 10.13
C PRO A 30 -10.31 -2.70 11.06
N ASP A 31 -9.92 -1.43 11.06
CA ASP A 31 -10.55 -0.35 11.83
C ASP A 31 -11.72 0.32 11.10
N GLY A 32 -12.06 -0.12 9.87
CA GLY A 32 -13.20 0.41 9.11
C GLY A 32 -12.92 1.67 8.27
N ALA A 33 -11.67 2.12 8.21
CA ALA A 33 -11.29 3.22 7.33
C ALA A 33 -11.21 2.77 5.87
N ILE A 34 -11.43 3.69 4.94
CA ILE A 34 -11.27 3.48 3.50
C ILE A 34 -10.03 4.22 3.01
N VAL A 35 -9.05 3.45 2.51
CA VAL A 35 -7.84 4.00 1.88
C VAL A 35 -8.23 4.68 0.56
N PRO A 36 -7.83 5.94 0.33
CA PRO A 36 -8.15 6.65 -0.91
C PRO A 36 -7.31 6.10 -2.07
N PHE A 37 -7.93 5.97 -3.24
CA PHE A 37 -7.25 5.71 -4.50
C PHE A 37 -8.06 6.25 -5.67
N GLY A 38 -7.38 6.53 -6.78
CA GLY A 38 -7.96 7.25 -7.92
C GLY A 38 -8.37 8.69 -7.56
N PRO A 39 -9.25 9.30 -8.37
CA PRO A 39 -9.87 10.58 -8.08
C PRO A 39 -10.68 10.55 -6.76
N ALA A 40 -10.04 10.90 -5.64
CA ALA A 40 -10.66 10.87 -4.32
C ALA A 40 -10.47 12.20 -3.57
N ASP A 41 -11.41 12.52 -2.67
CA ASP A 41 -11.38 13.73 -1.84
C ASP A 41 -10.58 13.55 -0.54
N GLY A 42 -9.64 12.60 -0.54
CA GLY A 42 -8.80 12.27 0.62
C GLY A 42 -9.31 11.08 1.43
N TRP A 43 -8.73 10.91 2.61
CA TRP A 43 -8.90 9.75 3.48
C TRP A 43 -10.37 9.51 3.81
N ASN A 44 -10.84 8.26 3.69
CA ASN A 44 -12.18 7.86 4.10
C ASN A 44 -13.36 8.61 3.41
N SER A 45 -13.12 9.31 2.30
CA SER A 45 -14.09 10.19 1.61
C SER A 45 -15.37 9.51 1.08
N HIS A 46 -15.39 8.19 0.93
CA HIS A 46 -16.54 7.43 0.42
C HIS A 46 -17.13 6.44 1.43
N ALA A 47 -16.76 6.56 2.71
CA ALA A 47 -17.11 5.61 3.76
C ALA A 47 -18.62 5.36 3.89
N GLY A 48 -19.44 6.40 4.08
CA GLY A 48 -20.88 6.19 4.27
C GLY A 48 -21.55 5.55 3.06
N MET A 49 -21.23 6.00 1.84
CA MET A 49 -21.81 5.39 0.64
C MET A 49 -21.42 3.91 0.51
N ARG A 50 -20.15 3.58 0.80
CA ARG A 50 -19.69 2.18 0.82
C ARG A 50 -20.41 1.36 1.89
N MET A 51 -20.56 1.89 3.10
CA MET A 51 -21.31 1.26 4.19
C MET A 51 -22.75 0.96 3.78
N GLY A 52 -23.48 1.94 3.25
CA GLY A 52 -24.85 1.75 2.77
C GLY A 52 -24.96 0.71 1.65
N ILE A 53 -24.02 0.72 0.70
CA ILE A 53 -23.97 -0.30 -0.36
C ILE A 53 -23.72 -1.70 0.23
N LEU A 54 -22.80 -1.84 1.17
CA LEU A 54 -22.50 -3.13 1.81
C LEU A 54 -23.70 -3.69 2.58
N GLU A 55 -24.47 -2.85 3.29
CA GLU A 55 -25.71 -3.29 3.95
C GLU A 55 -26.78 -3.71 2.94
N ILE A 56 -26.91 -3.01 1.81
CA ILE A 56 -27.84 -3.39 0.72
C ILE A 56 -27.42 -4.72 0.10
N VAL A 57 -26.12 -4.91 -0.18
CA VAL A 57 -25.61 -6.17 -0.74
C VAL A 57 -25.85 -7.31 0.25
N ALA A 58 -25.61 -7.10 1.55
CA ALA A 58 -25.94 -8.09 2.57
C ALA A 58 -27.42 -8.46 2.56
N ALA A 59 -28.32 -7.47 2.59
CA ALA A 59 -29.76 -7.69 2.61
C ALA A 59 -30.27 -8.52 1.43
N HIS A 60 -29.67 -8.36 0.25
CA HIS A 60 -30.06 -9.11 -0.94
C HIS A 60 -29.35 -10.45 -1.11
N SER A 61 -28.13 -10.59 -0.61
CA SER A 61 -27.32 -11.82 -0.75
C SER A 61 -27.44 -12.79 0.43
N GLY A 62 -27.87 -12.30 1.60
CA GLY A 62 -27.81 -13.04 2.86
C GLY A 62 -26.40 -13.16 3.45
N ASP A 63 -25.37 -12.56 2.82
CA ASP A 63 -23.98 -12.73 3.21
C ASP A 63 -23.56 -11.73 4.30
N GLY A 64 -23.43 -12.23 5.53
CA GLY A 64 -23.03 -11.47 6.71
C GLY A 64 -21.64 -10.84 6.64
N ARG A 65 -20.77 -11.23 5.69
CA ARG A 65 -19.44 -10.63 5.51
C ARG A 65 -19.52 -9.17 5.09
N TYR A 66 -20.50 -8.82 4.28
CA TYR A 66 -20.73 -7.42 3.89
C TYR A 66 -21.21 -6.59 5.08
N ARG A 67 -22.08 -7.14 5.95
CA ARG A 67 -22.49 -6.48 7.20
C ARG A 67 -21.32 -6.25 8.15
N PHE A 68 -20.45 -7.25 8.32
CA PHE A 68 -19.26 -7.09 9.14
C PHE A 68 -18.41 -5.89 8.67
N ALA A 69 -18.13 -5.79 7.38
CA ALA A 69 -17.38 -4.66 6.82
C ALA A 69 -18.12 -3.33 6.99
N ALA A 70 -19.45 -3.30 6.77
CA ALA A 70 -20.28 -2.11 6.98
C ALA A 70 -20.22 -1.62 8.43
N GLN A 71 -20.33 -2.52 9.41
CA GLN A 71 -20.25 -2.18 10.83
C GLN A 71 -18.88 -1.63 11.22
N ARG A 72 -17.79 -2.17 10.66
CA ARG A 72 -16.45 -1.59 10.87
C ARG A 72 -16.41 -0.14 10.37
N ILE A 73 -16.92 0.11 9.16
CA ILE A 73 -16.99 1.46 8.60
C ILE A 73 -17.83 2.38 9.48
N PHE A 74 -18.97 1.90 9.98
CA PHE A 74 -19.82 2.66 10.89
C PHE A 74 -19.08 3.04 12.18
N ASN A 75 -18.34 2.11 12.79
CA ASN A 75 -17.54 2.38 13.97
C ASN A 75 -16.45 3.43 13.70
N HIS A 76 -15.80 3.39 12.53
CA HIS A 76 -14.85 4.44 12.15
C HIS A 76 -15.55 5.80 11.96
N LEU A 77 -16.75 5.83 11.37
CA LEU A 77 -17.52 7.07 11.22
C LEU A 77 -17.93 7.65 12.58
N LEU A 78 -18.28 6.82 13.57
CA LEU A 78 -18.54 7.23 14.95
C LEU A 78 -17.28 7.82 15.61
N PHE A 79 -16.12 7.20 15.41
CA PHE A 79 -14.84 7.76 15.89
C PHE A 79 -14.54 9.16 15.33
N GLN A 80 -15.04 9.46 14.12
CA GLN A 80 -14.91 10.76 13.46
C GLN A 80 -16.08 11.72 13.73
N GLU A 81 -17.06 11.33 14.55
CA GLU A 81 -18.35 12.04 14.68
C GLU A 81 -18.19 13.52 15.03
N ASN A 82 -17.38 13.85 16.03
CA ASN A 82 -17.20 15.23 16.47
C ASN A 82 -16.63 16.12 15.36
N VAL A 83 -15.65 15.61 14.60
CA VAL A 83 -15.07 16.33 13.45
C VAL A 83 -16.12 16.48 12.34
N ASN A 84 -16.90 15.43 12.08
CA ASN A 84 -17.94 15.42 11.06
C ASN A 84 -19.15 16.32 11.40
N ARG A 85 -19.40 16.64 12.67
CA ARG A 85 -20.48 17.54 13.09
C ARG A 85 -20.16 19.02 12.81
N ILE A 86 -18.87 19.41 12.90
CA ILE A 86 -18.44 20.83 12.86
C ILE A 86 -18.64 21.49 11.47
N ASN A 87 -18.65 20.73 10.37
CA ASN A 87 -18.61 21.32 9.02
C ASN A 87 -19.93 21.27 8.23
N HIS A 88 -21.09 21.20 8.90
CA HIS A 88 -22.37 20.86 8.24
C HIS A 88 -22.29 19.59 7.35
N SER A 89 -21.26 18.75 7.52
CA SER A 89 -21.12 17.42 6.90
C SER A 89 -22.15 16.43 7.45
N LEU A 90 -23.01 16.90 8.36
CA LEU A 90 -24.38 16.44 8.55
C LEU A 90 -25.29 16.67 7.31
N GLY A 91 -24.75 16.98 6.14
CA GLY A 91 -25.40 16.86 4.83
C GLY A 91 -24.55 16.08 3.80
N GLY A 92 -23.40 15.53 4.21
CA GLY A 92 -22.44 14.86 3.33
C GLY A 92 -22.74 13.37 3.08
N ARG A 93 -22.05 12.79 2.08
CA ARG A 93 -22.18 11.37 1.64
C ARG A 93 -22.14 10.34 2.78
N ALA A 94 -21.56 10.69 3.92
CA ALA A 94 -21.55 9.86 5.14
C ALA A 94 -22.97 9.58 5.68
N GLN A 95 -23.80 10.63 5.83
CA GLN A 95 -25.15 10.49 6.36
C GLN A 95 -26.13 9.86 5.38
N LEU A 96 -26.04 10.22 4.09
CA LEU A 96 -26.84 9.56 3.06
C LEU A 96 -26.58 8.05 3.09
N GLY A 97 -25.31 7.67 3.21
CA GLY A 97 -24.90 6.29 3.42
C GLY A 97 -25.53 5.63 4.66
N ALA A 98 -25.53 6.31 5.81
CA ALA A 98 -26.15 5.83 7.04
C ALA A 98 -27.68 5.71 6.94
N ALA A 99 -28.34 6.68 6.30
CA ALA A 99 -29.77 6.63 6.03
C ALA A 99 -30.11 5.47 5.08
N LEU A 100 -29.32 5.26 4.03
CA LEU A 100 -29.48 4.12 3.11
C LEU A 100 -29.29 2.79 3.84
N ALA A 101 -28.25 2.67 4.69
CA ALA A 101 -28.03 1.49 5.53
C ALA A 101 -29.23 1.22 6.45
N TYR A 102 -29.77 2.26 7.10
CA TYR A 102 -30.93 2.16 7.99
C TYR A 102 -32.20 1.74 7.26
N LEU A 103 -32.47 2.32 6.09
CA LEU A 103 -33.72 2.12 5.36
C LEU A 103 -33.74 0.83 4.53
N LEU A 104 -32.58 0.39 4.02
CA LEU A 104 -32.48 -0.69 3.03
C LEU A 104 -31.68 -1.90 3.53
N GLY A 105 -31.07 -1.83 4.71
CA GLY A 105 -30.38 -2.96 5.32
C GLY A 105 -31.34 -4.00 5.91
N ASP A 106 -30.86 -5.23 6.05
CA ASP A 106 -31.54 -6.29 6.80
C ASP A 106 -30.76 -6.57 8.08
N PHE A 107 -31.30 -6.09 9.20
CA PHE A 107 -30.65 -6.18 10.50
C PHE A 107 -30.71 -7.59 11.12
N SER A 108 -31.47 -8.52 10.54
CA SER A 108 -31.56 -9.91 11.00
C SER A 108 -30.38 -10.80 10.57
N ILE A 109 -29.62 -10.37 9.56
CA ILE A 109 -28.44 -11.10 9.08
C ILE A 109 -27.28 -10.91 10.07
N GLU A 110 -26.72 -11.96 10.64
CA GLU A 110 -25.60 -11.80 11.56
C GLU A 110 -24.30 -11.36 10.83
N PRO A 111 -23.52 -10.41 11.39
CA PRO A 111 -22.21 -10.06 10.85
C PRO A 111 -21.25 -11.26 10.91
N VAL A 112 -20.60 -11.58 9.79
CA VAL A 112 -19.65 -12.68 9.69
C VAL A 112 -18.26 -12.15 9.38
N LEU A 113 -17.26 -12.58 10.15
CA LEU A 113 -15.86 -12.23 9.91
C LEU A 113 -15.42 -12.70 8.51
N PRO A 114 -14.93 -11.82 7.62
CA PRO A 114 -14.39 -12.24 6.34
C PRO A 114 -13.06 -12.99 6.49
N GLU A 115 -12.60 -13.61 5.41
CA GLU A 115 -11.28 -14.21 5.35
C GLU A 115 -10.19 -13.19 5.73
N GLN A 116 -9.25 -13.63 6.57
CA GLN A 116 -8.20 -12.79 7.16
C GLN A 116 -6.97 -12.66 6.27
N GLY A 117 -6.89 -13.41 5.18
CA GLY A 117 -5.71 -13.49 4.34
C GLY A 117 -5.44 -12.23 3.52
N SER A 118 -4.18 -12.08 3.14
CA SER A 118 -3.77 -11.13 2.10
C SER A 118 -4.24 -11.64 0.74
N VAL A 119 -4.63 -10.74 -0.17
CA VAL A 119 -5.24 -11.14 -1.45
C VAL A 119 -4.91 -10.19 -2.60
N VAL A 120 -4.80 -10.75 -3.81
CA VAL A 120 -4.82 -9.98 -5.05
C VAL A 120 -6.24 -9.83 -5.53
N LEU A 121 -6.70 -8.59 -5.63
CA LEU A 121 -7.98 -8.25 -6.21
C LEU A 121 -7.82 -8.00 -7.71
N THR A 122 -8.84 -8.34 -8.49
CA THR A 122 -8.87 -8.13 -9.93
C THR A 122 -9.95 -7.12 -10.33
N HIS A 123 -9.80 -6.50 -11.49
CA HIS A 123 -10.78 -5.57 -12.07
C HIS A 123 -10.80 -5.73 -13.58
N LYS A 124 -11.98 -5.51 -14.17
CA LYS A 124 -12.10 -5.33 -15.63
C LYS A 124 -11.23 -4.14 -16.06
N GLU A 125 -10.44 -4.30 -17.10
CA GLU A 125 -9.57 -3.26 -17.64
C GLU A 125 -10.38 -1.99 -17.93
N VAL A 126 -9.86 -0.83 -17.53
CA VAL A 126 -10.49 0.46 -17.79
C VAL A 126 -9.64 1.18 -18.84
N LEU A 127 -10.22 1.47 -19.99
CA LEU A 127 -9.60 2.26 -21.04
C LEU A 127 -10.03 3.72 -20.89
N SER A 128 -9.08 4.64 -20.99
CA SER A 128 -9.38 6.05 -21.23
C SER A 128 -9.57 6.26 -22.74
N ILE A 129 -10.81 6.32 -23.23
CA ILE A 129 -11.12 6.33 -24.66
C ILE A 129 -11.01 7.72 -25.31
N ALA A 130 -10.65 7.77 -26.58
CA ALA A 130 -10.51 9.03 -27.34
C ALA A 130 -11.86 9.55 -27.88
N GLY A 131 -12.81 9.79 -26.98
CA GLY A 131 -14.10 10.40 -27.32
C GLY A 131 -15.20 9.41 -27.67
N LYS A 132 -16.32 9.97 -28.13
CA LYS A 132 -17.60 9.27 -28.26
C LYS A 132 -17.63 8.30 -29.45
N GLU A 133 -16.94 8.65 -30.53
CA GLU A 133 -16.82 7.83 -31.75
C GLU A 133 -16.13 6.51 -31.44
N VAL A 134 -15.13 6.54 -30.56
CA VAL A 134 -14.49 5.34 -30.04
C VAL A 134 -15.42 4.59 -29.09
N ALA A 135 -16.13 5.29 -28.21
CA ALA A 135 -17.10 4.67 -27.30
C ALA A 135 -18.14 3.82 -28.04
N ALA A 136 -18.60 4.29 -29.21
CA ALA A 136 -19.57 3.61 -30.07
C ALA A 136 -19.08 2.24 -30.58
N GLN A 137 -17.77 1.98 -30.58
CA GLN A 137 -17.21 0.68 -30.93
C GLN A 137 -17.44 -0.37 -29.81
N PHE A 138 -17.64 0.08 -28.58
CA PHE A 138 -17.77 -0.78 -27.39
C PHE A 138 -19.19 -0.81 -26.82
N LEU A 139 -19.95 0.29 -26.96
CA LEU A 139 -21.29 0.44 -26.43
C LEU A 139 -22.31 0.39 -27.58
N LYS A 140 -23.30 -0.49 -27.44
CA LYS A 140 -24.47 -0.49 -28.34
C LYS A 140 -25.36 0.71 -27.98
N ASP A 141 -25.89 1.40 -28.98
CA ASP A 141 -26.91 2.45 -28.84
C ASP A 141 -26.47 3.72 -28.09
N ILE A 142 -25.27 4.22 -28.39
CA ILE A 142 -24.87 5.57 -27.94
C ILE A 142 -25.78 6.63 -28.61
N ASP A 143 -26.22 7.64 -27.87
CA ASP A 143 -27.05 8.73 -28.41
C ASP A 143 -26.35 9.33 -29.65
N PRO A 144 -26.99 9.50 -30.82
CA PRO A 144 -26.32 10.02 -32.02
C PRO A 144 -25.99 11.52 -31.95
N ASP A 145 -26.62 12.31 -31.06
CA ASP A 145 -26.40 13.74 -30.94
C ASP A 145 -24.97 14.05 -30.49
N PRO A 146 -24.15 14.81 -31.24
CA PRO A 146 -22.74 15.03 -30.95
C PRO A 146 -22.47 15.68 -29.58
N THR A 147 -23.47 16.29 -28.96
CA THR A 147 -23.37 16.91 -27.64
C THR A 147 -23.82 16.00 -26.48
N LYS A 148 -24.36 14.81 -26.79
CA LYS A 148 -24.89 13.84 -25.82
C LYS A 148 -24.19 12.49 -25.93
N GLY A 149 -24.39 11.64 -24.91
CA GLY A 149 -23.85 10.28 -24.89
C GLY A 149 -22.33 10.23 -24.69
N HIS A 150 -21.70 11.30 -24.21
CA HIS A 150 -20.27 11.28 -23.85
C HIS A 150 -20.04 10.37 -22.64
N VAL A 151 -18.96 9.60 -22.66
CA VAL A 151 -18.57 8.72 -21.54
C VAL A 151 -17.88 9.57 -20.46
N ASP A 152 -18.39 9.52 -19.23
CA ASP A 152 -17.81 10.27 -18.10
C ASP A 152 -16.34 9.87 -17.88
N CYS A 153 -15.49 10.88 -17.67
CA CYS A 153 -14.04 10.74 -17.56
C CYS A 153 -13.38 9.96 -18.71
N ALA A 154 -14.07 9.79 -19.84
CA ALA A 154 -13.66 8.91 -20.93
C ALA A 154 -13.33 7.47 -20.48
N ALA A 155 -13.88 6.98 -19.38
CA ALA A 155 -13.50 5.70 -18.79
C ALA A 155 -14.47 4.57 -19.23
N LEU A 156 -13.96 3.58 -19.96
CA LEU A 156 -14.73 2.42 -20.40
C LEU A 156 -14.14 1.12 -19.87
N CYS A 157 -14.97 0.25 -19.28
CA CYS A 157 -14.55 -1.07 -18.84
C CYS A 157 -14.63 -2.09 -19.98
N THR A 158 -13.54 -2.79 -20.28
CA THR A 158 -13.53 -3.94 -21.20
C THR A 158 -13.90 -5.23 -20.45
N GLN A 159 -13.88 -6.39 -21.13
CA GLN A 159 -14.05 -7.69 -20.47
C GLN A 159 -12.72 -8.30 -19.99
N LYS A 160 -11.58 -7.72 -20.37
CA LYS A 160 -10.27 -8.21 -19.95
C LYS A 160 -10.11 -7.99 -18.45
N VAL A 161 -9.74 -9.03 -17.70
CA VAL A 161 -9.53 -8.94 -16.25
C VAL A 161 -8.04 -8.74 -15.98
N LEU A 162 -7.72 -7.74 -15.15
CA LEU A 162 -6.35 -7.38 -14.77
C LEU A 162 -6.20 -7.35 -13.24
N PRO A 163 -4.97 -7.51 -12.71
CA PRO A 163 -4.68 -7.20 -11.32
C PRO A 163 -5.05 -5.75 -11.00
N PHE A 164 -5.70 -5.53 -9.85
CA PHE A 164 -6.26 -4.24 -9.46
C PHE A 164 -5.62 -3.69 -8.19
N LYS A 165 -5.60 -4.49 -7.12
CA LYS A 165 -5.03 -4.11 -5.82
C LYS A 165 -4.42 -5.32 -5.16
N LEU A 166 -3.30 -5.14 -4.47
CA LEU A 166 -2.78 -6.11 -3.52
C LEU A 166 -3.15 -5.62 -2.11
N VAL A 167 -3.89 -6.44 -1.39
CA VAL A 167 -4.28 -6.20 0.00
C VAL A 167 -3.38 -7.04 0.89
N LEU A 168 -2.57 -6.38 1.70
CA LEU A 168 -1.74 -7.01 2.72
C LEU A 168 -2.37 -6.74 4.08
N ARG A 169 -2.81 -7.79 4.79
CA ARG A 169 -3.50 -7.61 6.07
C ARG A 169 -3.07 -8.62 7.11
N SER A 170 -3.10 -8.24 8.38
CA SER A 170 -2.80 -9.14 9.50
C SER A 170 -4.02 -9.84 10.08
N GLY A 171 -5.20 -9.30 9.78
CA GLY A 171 -6.46 -9.79 10.30
C GLY A 171 -7.54 -8.74 10.19
N TRP A 172 -8.50 -8.82 11.10
CA TRP A 172 -9.69 -7.97 11.20
C TRP A 172 -9.90 -7.44 12.62
N ASN A 173 -8.97 -7.71 13.55
CA ASN A 173 -9.04 -7.15 14.89
C ASN A 173 -8.74 -5.65 14.84
N PRO A 174 -9.39 -4.84 15.70
CA PRO A 174 -9.04 -3.43 15.85
C PRO A 174 -7.53 -3.24 15.98
N GLY A 175 -7.02 -2.34 15.17
CA GLY A 175 -5.62 -1.99 15.10
C GLY A 175 -4.74 -2.91 14.27
N ASP A 176 -5.21 -4.04 13.74
CA ASP A 176 -4.42 -4.93 12.87
C ASP A 176 -3.69 -4.18 11.75
N LEU A 177 -2.43 -4.57 11.49
CA LEU A 177 -1.64 -3.95 10.42
C LEU A 177 -2.29 -4.25 9.07
N TYR A 178 -2.44 -3.20 8.26
CA TYR A 178 -3.01 -3.28 6.92
C TYR A 178 -2.26 -2.36 5.97
N MET A 179 -2.08 -2.81 4.73
CA MET A 179 -1.48 -2.06 3.64
C MET A 179 -2.22 -2.34 2.33
N LEU A 180 -2.52 -1.28 1.57
CA LEU A 180 -3.13 -1.38 0.24
C LEU A 180 -2.12 -0.92 -0.80
N VAL A 181 -1.88 -1.75 -1.81
CA VAL A 181 -0.96 -1.49 -2.90
C VAL A 181 -1.73 -1.41 -4.21
N ASP A 182 -1.43 -0.40 -5.03
CA ASP A 182 -2.03 -0.27 -6.35
C ASP A 182 -1.38 -1.25 -7.33
N LEU A 183 -2.20 -2.02 -8.05
CA LEU A 183 -1.71 -2.85 -9.16
C LEU A 183 -2.27 -2.38 -10.49
N PHE A 184 -3.18 -1.42 -10.50
CA PHE A 184 -4.01 -1.21 -11.68
C PHE A 184 -3.24 -0.47 -12.77
N PRO A 185 -2.96 -1.11 -13.93
CA PRO A 185 -2.03 -0.55 -14.91
C PRO A 185 -2.71 0.38 -15.91
N ARG A 186 -4.03 0.52 -15.84
CA ARG A 186 -4.85 1.33 -16.76
C ARG A 186 -5.83 2.13 -15.94
N SER A 187 -5.80 3.46 -16.00
CA SER A 187 -6.83 4.25 -15.34
C SER A 187 -6.92 5.63 -15.98
N ALA A 188 -8.12 6.20 -16.04
CA ALA A 188 -8.35 7.60 -16.41
C ALA A 188 -7.81 8.62 -15.37
N GLY A 189 -7.01 8.17 -14.40
CA GLY A 189 -6.41 8.97 -13.32
C GLY A 189 -4.92 8.62 -13.10
N PRO A 190 -4.34 9.00 -11.95
CA PRO A 190 -2.91 8.79 -11.68
C PRO A 190 -2.54 7.31 -11.68
N MET A 191 -1.56 6.94 -12.51
CA MET A 191 -0.99 5.60 -12.55
C MET A 191 0.06 5.42 -11.45
N ASN A 192 -0.26 4.61 -10.43
CA ASN A 192 0.62 4.36 -9.28
C ASN A 192 0.97 2.87 -9.14
N VAL A 193 1.17 2.15 -10.25
CA VAL A 193 1.40 0.69 -10.23
C VAL A 193 2.57 0.33 -9.32
N GLY A 194 2.31 -0.59 -8.39
CA GLY A 194 3.22 -1.03 -7.35
C GLY A 194 3.29 -0.09 -6.15
N GLY A 195 2.66 1.08 -6.16
CA GLY A 195 2.69 2.09 -5.11
C GLY A 195 1.83 1.76 -3.90
N VAL A 196 2.31 2.10 -2.69
CA VAL A 196 1.54 1.92 -1.45
C VAL A 196 0.52 3.05 -1.31
N LEU A 197 -0.75 2.74 -1.52
CA LEU A 197 -1.88 3.67 -1.45
C LEU A 197 -2.24 4.06 -0.02
N GLY A 198 -1.98 3.17 0.94
CA GLY A 198 -2.14 3.47 2.35
C GLY A 198 -1.67 2.34 3.25
N MET A 199 -1.22 2.72 4.44
CA MET A 199 -0.75 1.81 5.48
C MET A 199 -1.32 2.26 6.82
N VAL A 200 -1.90 1.34 7.59
CA VAL A 200 -2.53 1.64 8.89
C VAL A 200 -2.16 0.61 9.95
N ARG A 201 -2.06 1.07 11.20
CA ARG A 201 -1.91 0.25 12.42
C ARG A 201 -2.52 0.99 13.59
N TYR A 202 -3.23 0.29 14.49
CA TYR A 202 -3.87 0.88 15.69
C TYR A 202 -4.80 2.08 15.37
N ASN A 203 -5.55 1.99 14.27
CA ASN A 203 -6.37 3.08 13.74
C ASN A 203 -5.58 4.37 13.41
N SER A 204 -4.26 4.27 13.24
CA SER A 204 -3.38 5.36 12.79
C SER A 204 -3.00 5.18 11.32
N VAL A 205 -3.16 6.22 10.53
CA VAL A 205 -2.65 6.30 9.17
C VAL A 205 -1.15 6.59 9.18
N LEU A 206 -0.35 5.69 8.64
CA LEU A 206 1.10 5.82 8.58
C LEU A 206 1.57 6.44 7.26
N SER A 207 0.81 6.24 6.19
CA SER A 207 0.90 6.97 4.93
C SER A 207 -0.37 6.74 4.11
N TYR A 208 -0.63 7.63 3.16
CA TYR A 208 -1.71 7.49 2.19
C TYR A 208 -1.40 8.27 0.89
N GLY A 209 -2.06 7.90 -0.21
CA GLY A 209 -1.94 8.61 -1.48
C GLY A 209 -2.52 10.02 -1.43
N ILE A 210 -1.93 10.96 -2.17
CA ILE A 210 -2.42 12.34 -2.26
C ILE A 210 -3.77 12.38 -2.98
N ALA A 211 -4.69 13.16 -2.44
CA ALA A 211 -5.98 13.43 -3.07
C ALA A 211 -5.77 14.21 -4.38
N SER A 212 -5.97 13.57 -5.53
CA SER A 212 -5.89 14.24 -6.83
C SER A 212 -6.65 13.48 -7.92
N LYS A 213 -7.27 14.24 -8.84
CA LYS A 213 -7.84 13.72 -10.09
C LYS A 213 -6.83 13.64 -11.24
N GLN A 214 -5.59 14.06 -11.01
CA GLN A 214 -4.55 14.20 -12.03
C GLN A 214 -3.40 13.24 -11.76
N THR A 215 -2.55 13.02 -12.76
CA THR A 215 -1.25 12.35 -12.59
C THR A 215 -0.48 13.05 -11.49
N THR A 216 -0.32 12.34 -10.37
CA THR A 216 0.49 12.79 -9.25
C THR A 216 1.77 12.01 -9.29
N GLU A 217 2.88 12.72 -9.21
CA GLU A 217 4.23 12.18 -9.25
C GLU A 217 4.42 11.13 -8.13
N TRP A 218 4.92 9.96 -8.50
CA TRP A 218 5.60 8.97 -7.65
C TRP A 218 5.11 8.88 -6.18
N HIS A 219 3.93 8.32 -5.93
CA HIS A 219 3.46 8.07 -4.56
C HIS A 219 3.93 6.72 -4.02
N ASN A 220 4.69 6.74 -2.93
CA ASN A 220 5.14 5.55 -2.19
C ASN A 220 5.60 4.39 -3.10
N MET A 221 6.33 4.74 -4.17
CA MET A 221 6.72 3.84 -5.26
C MET A 221 8.15 4.12 -5.73
N PHE A 222 8.64 3.26 -6.63
CA PHE A 222 9.90 3.48 -7.30
C PHE A 222 9.78 4.67 -8.27
N ALA A 223 10.61 5.68 -8.03
CA ALA A 223 10.65 6.91 -8.80
C ALA A 223 11.77 6.87 -9.83
N ILE A 224 11.50 7.44 -11.02
CA ILE A 224 12.44 7.51 -12.12
C ILE A 224 12.42 8.92 -12.69
N ASP A 225 13.49 9.67 -12.43
CA ASP A 225 13.70 10.99 -13.00
C ASP A 225 14.77 10.88 -14.10
N ASP A 226 14.40 11.10 -15.36
CA ASP A 226 15.35 11.27 -16.47
C ASP A 226 15.77 12.74 -16.53
N LEU A 227 17.00 13.02 -16.09
CA LEU A 227 17.48 14.38 -15.87
C LEU A 227 17.76 15.14 -17.17
N MET A 228 17.89 14.42 -18.29
CA MET A 228 18.14 15.01 -19.61
C MET A 228 16.96 14.85 -20.56
N GLY A 229 15.94 14.06 -20.19
CA GLY A 229 14.80 13.75 -21.05
C GLY A 229 15.20 12.99 -22.32
N THR A 230 16.30 12.24 -22.28
CA THR A 230 16.88 11.56 -23.45
C THR A 230 16.33 10.16 -23.68
N THR A 231 15.62 9.59 -22.70
CA THR A 231 15.12 8.22 -22.78
C THR A 231 13.87 8.16 -23.64
N GLU A 232 13.95 7.42 -24.75
CA GLU A 232 12.77 7.09 -25.55
C GLU A 232 11.78 6.26 -24.73
N LYS A 233 10.54 6.73 -24.67
CA LYS A 233 9.45 6.09 -23.94
C LYS A 233 8.73 5.08 -24.83
N VAL A 234 8.33 3.97 -24.24
CA VAL A 234 7.41 3.01 -24.86
C VAL A 234 6.01 3.60 -24.82
N LEU A 235 5.54 4.10 -25.95
CA LEU A 235 4.21 4.69 -26.10
C LEU A 235 3.13 3.62 -26.25
N ASN A 236 1.91 3.98 -25.87
CA ASN A 236 0.74 3.18 -26.16
C ASN A 236 0.37 3.28 -27.65
N GLU A 237 0.37 2.14 -28.35
CA GLU A 237 0.03 2.07 -29.78
C GLU A 237 -1.49 2.00 -30.04
N ASN A 238 -2.32 1.85 -29.00
CA ASN A 238 -3.76 1.70 -29.17
C ASN A 238 -4.41 3.06 -29.56
N PRO A 239 -4.89 3.21 -30.82
CA PRO A 239 -5.43 4.49 -31.30
C PRO A 239 -6.77 4.85 -30.67
N ASN A 240 -7.42 3.90 -29.99
CA ASN A 240 -8.70 4.11 -29.34
C ASN A 240 -8.56 4.71 -27.93
N THR A 241 -7.35 4.96 -27.44
CA THR A 241 -7.12 5.41 -26.08
C THR A 241 -6.28 6.67 -25.99
N ILE A 242 -6.52 7.47 -24.95
CA ILE A 242 -5.75 8.69 -24.64
C ILE A 242 -4.62 8.45 -23.64
N ASP A 243 -4.53 7.25 -23.07
CA ASP A 243 -3.47 6.89 -22.12
C ASP A 243 -2.11 6.87 -22.86
N PRO A 244 -1.10 7.63 -22.39
CA PRO A 244 0.16 7.78 -23.13
C PRO A 244 1.04 6.53 -23.14
N PHE A 245 0.90 5.66 -22.13
CA PHE A 245 1.76 4.48 -21.94
C PHE A 245 0.96 3.29 -21.44
N TYR A 246 1.34 2.09 -21.88
CA TYR A 246 0.86 0.82 -21.33
C TYR A 246 1.97 0.13 -20.53
N MET A 247 1.67 -0.10 -19.25
CA MET A 247 2.45 -0.98 -18.36
C MET A 247 1.78 -2.34 -18.27
N ASP A 248 2.51 -3.44 -18.25
CA ASP A 248 1.91 -4.71 -17.84
C ASP A 248 2.30 -5.00 -16.41
N VAL A 249 1.34 -5.54 -15.64
CA VAL A 249 1.57 -5.96 -14.25
C VAL A 249 1.18 -7.41 -14.08
N ALA A 250 2.04 -8.15 -13.39
CA ALA A 250 1.76 -9.50 -12.91
C ALA A 250 2.08 -9.58 -11.42
N VAL A 251 1.32 -10.40 -10.70
CA VAL A 251 1.72 -10.84 -9.37
C VAL A 251 2.34 -12.21 -9.53
N SER A 252 3.67 -12.27 -9.60
CA SER A 252 4.39 -13.52 -9.90
C SER A 252 4.45 -14.47 -8.71
N GLN A 253 4.28 -13.95 -7.49
CA GLN A 253 4.17 -14.77 -6.29
C GLN A 253 3.28 -14.09 -5.24
N LEU A 254 2.45 -14.88 -4.56
CA LEU A 254 1.74 -14.51 -3.33
C LEU A 254 1.71 -15.73 -2.41
N GLU A 255 2.46 -15.66 -1.31
CA GLU A 255 2.49 -16.67 -0.26
C GLU A 255 1.97 -16.02 1.03
N ASP A 256 0.79 -16.42 1.47
CA ASP A 256 0.19 -15.94 2.71
C ASP A 256 0.26 -17.01 3.80
N SER A 257 0.76 -16.63 4.96
CA SER A 257 0.93 -17.50 6.12
C SER A 257 0.43 -16.79 7.38
N GLN A 258 0.34 -17.50 8.51
CA GLN A 258 -0.11 -16.93 9.77
C GLN A 258 0.80 -15.79 10.25
N ASN A 259 2.10 -15.90 10.02
CA ASN A 259 3.11 -14.98 10.53
C ASN A 259 3.49 -13.88 9.53
N ALA A 260 3.38 -14.13 8.23
CA ALA A 260 3.76 -13.17 7.20
C ALA A 260 3.07 -13.40 5.84
N THR A 261 3.08 -12.38 5.00
CA THR A 261 2.78 -12.49 3.55
C THR A 261 4.02 -12.10 2.77
N TYR A 262 4.44 -12.94 1.82
CA TYR A 262 5.36 -12.56 0.76
C TYR A 262 4.58 -12.33 -0.53
N ALA A 263 4.83 -11.23 -1.23
CA ALA A 263 4.26 -10.96 -2.53
C ALA A 263 5.31 -10.35 -3.46
N ALA A 264 5.33 -10.78 -4.72
CA ALA A 264 6.22 -10.25 -5.75
C ALA A 264 5.38 -9.73 -6.93
N LEU A 265 5.63 -8.47 -7.28
CA LEU A 265 5.02 -7.79 -8.42
C LEU A 265 6.06 -7.66 -9.53
N GLU A 266 5.65 -7.93 -10.75
CA GLU A 266 6.44 -7.65 -11.95
C GLU A 266 5.73 -6.61 -12.79
N VAL A 267 6.44 -5.56 -13.16
CA VAL A 267 5.94 -4.47 -14.00
C VAL A 267 6.87 -4.28 -15.17
N THR A 268 6.30 -4.23 -16.38
CA THR A 268 7.02 -3.83 -17.59
C THR A 268 6.71 -2.38 -17.92
N ASN A 269 7.70 -1.70 -18.49
CA ASN A 269 7.56 -0.37 -19.03
C ASN A 269 7.01 0.67 -18.03
N LEU A 270 7.42 0.59 -16.75
CA LEU A 270 6.91 1.44 -15.67
C LEU A 270 6.95 2.92 -16.09
N ASN A 271 5.78 3.56 -16.17
CA ASN A 271 5.60 4.93 -16.64
C ASN A 271 6.27 5.22 -18.01
N GLY A 272 6.16 4.26 -18.92
CA GLY A 272 6.70 4.29 -20.28
C GLY A 272 8.21 4.11 -20.37
N PHE A 273 8.96 4.01 -19.27
CA PHE A 273 10.41 3.76 -19.35
C PHE A 273 10.65 2.32 -19.81
N PRO A 274 11.46 2.05 -20.86
CA PRO A 274 11.72 0.69 -21.32
C PRO A 274 12.55 -0.07 -20.27
N MET A 275 11.86 -0.83 -19.43
CA MET A 275 12.44 -1.47 -18.26
C MET A 275 11.65 -2.69 -17.80
N ARG A 276 12.30 -3.53 -17.00
CA ARG A 276 11.66 -4.51 -16.11
C ARG A 276 11.82 -4.06 -14.68
N TYR A 277 10.74 -4.10 -13.92
CA TYR A 277 10.69 -3.71 -12.53
C TYR A 277 10.05 -4.83 -11.73
N GLN A 278 10.71 -5.26 -10.65
CA GLN A 278 10.14 -6.17 -9.67
C GLN A 278 10.03 -5.46 -8.33
N ARG A 279 8.87 -5.53 -7.69
CA ARG A 279 8.66 -5.04 -6.32
C ARG A 279 8.19 -6.17 -5.43
N GLU A 280 8.97 -6.46 -4.41
CA GLU A 280 8.68 -7.50 -3.43
C GLU A 280 8.23 -6.86 -2.12
N PHE A 281 7.22 -7.46 -1.51
CA PHE A 281 6.72 -7.11 -0.18
C PHE A 281 6.88 -8.32 0.73
N PHE A 282 7.56 -8.14 1.86
CA PHE A 282 7.53 -9.10 2.95
C PHE A 282 6.83 -8.45 4.14
N PHE A 283 5.54 -8.74 4.25
CA PHE A 283 4.62 -8.14 5.19
C PHE A 283 4.50 -9.04 6.43
N ILE A 284 5.15 -8.64 7.52
CA ILE A 284 5.15 -9.40 8.77
C ILE A 284 3.91 -9.00 9.57
N LYS A 285 3.00 -9.96 9.81
CA LYS A 285 1.69 -9.68 10.40
C LYS A 285 1.86 -8.98 11.75
N ASN A 286 1.14 -7.88 11.91
CA ASN A 286 1.12 -7.02 13.10
C ASN A 286 2.50 -6.50 13.55
N ARG A 287 3.48 -6.43 12.63
CA ARG A 287 4.82 -5.93 12.97
C ARG A 287 5.35 -4.83 12.07
N PHE A 288 5.69 -5.14 10.82
CA PHE A 288 6.30 -4.21 9.86
C PHE A 288 6.18 -4.77 8.43
N CYS A 289 6.61 -3.99 7.44
CA CYS A 289 6.77 -4.47 6.07
C CYS A 289 8.18 -4.13 5.58
N LEU A 290 8.90 -5.10 5.01
CA LEU A 290 10.05 -4.81 4.17
C LEU A 290 9.63 -4.81 2.70
N VAL A 291 10.21 -3.89 1.94
CA VAL A 291 9.96 -3.72 0.52
C VAL A 291 11.29 -3.74 -0.21
N ARG A 292 11.37 -4.53 -1.28
CA ARG A 292 12.55 -4.62 -2.13
C ARG A 292 12.16 -4.30 -3.57
N ASP A 293 12.80 -3.27 -4.11
CA ASP A 293 12.66 -2.82 -5.48
C ASP A 293 13.86 -3.32 -6.29
N THR A 294 13.62 -3.93 -7.45
CA THR A 294 14.66 -4.36 -8.39
C THR A 294 14.32 -3.83 -9.78
N ALA A 295 15.14 -2.93 -10.31
CA ALA A 295 14.93 -2.29 -11.60
C ALA A 295 16.05 -2.65 -12.58
N VAL A 296 15.69 -2.95 -13.83
CA VAL A 296 16.60 -3.16 -14.96
C VAL A 296 16.10 -2.36 -16.15
N PHE A 297 16.89 -1.38 -16.58
CA PHE A 297 16.56 -0.51 -17.71
C PHE A 297 17.16 -1.04 -19.01
N ASN A 298 16.54 -0.75 -20.16
CA ASN A 298 17.10 -1.12 -21.46
C ASN A 298 18.03 -0.04 -22.04
N ASN A 299 17.97 1.19 -21.50
CA ASN A 299 18.68 2.34 -22.04
C ASN A 299 19.64 2.93 -21.01
N ASN A 300 20.69 3.57 -21.52
CA ASN A 300 21.56 4.43 -20.73
C ASN A 300 20.97 5.84 -20.64
N PHE A 301 20.92 6.44 -19.46
CA PHE A 301 20.52 7.84 -19.30
C PHE A 301 21.07 8.43 -18.00
N LEU A 302 21.22 9.75 -17.97
CA LEU A 302 21.51 10.45 -16.72
C LEU A 302 20.23 10.51 -15.89
N GLY A 303 20.19 9.77 -14.80
CA GLY A 303 18.96 9.55 -14.06
C GLY A 303 19.11 9.71 -12.55
N ARG A 304 17.96 9.90 -11.92
CA ARG A 304 17.80 9.75 -10.47
C ARG A 304 16.70 8.73 -10.20
N ILE A 305 17.07 7.62 -9.55
CA ILE A 305 16.17 6.48 -9.35
C ILE A 305 16.18 6.00 -7.90
N GLY A 306 15.05 5.49 -7.42
CA GLY A 306 14.94 4.92 -6.07
C GLY A 306 13.54 5.03 -5.48
N PRO A 307 13.30 4.44 -4.31
CA PRO A 307 12.02 4.52 -3.62
C PRO A 307 11.73 5.94 -3.13
N ASN A 308 10.46 6.33 -3.25
CA ASN A 308 9.90 7.49 -2.58
C ASN A 308 8.96 7.05 -1.45
N TRP A 309 8.89 7.87 -0.40
CA TRP A 309 7.89 7.78 0.66
C TRP A 309 7.32 9.15 0.98
N VAL A 310 6.01 9.29 0.86
CA VAL A 310 5.28 10.55 1.06
C VAL A 310 4.69 10.56 2.47
N THR A 311 4.83 11.70 3.15
CA THR A 311 4.36 11.89 4.51
C THR A 311 3.93 13.33 4.79
N GLN A 312 3.22 13.51 5.90
CA GLN A 312 2.82 14.84 6.36
C GLN A 312 3.93 15.53 7.15
N ASN A 313 4.72 14.76 7.90
CA ASN A 313 5.76 15.31 8.77
C ASN A 313 6.95 14.35 8.84
N VAL A 314 8.13 14.93 9.02
CA VAL A 314 9.36 14.20 9.37
C VAL A 314 9.72 14.54 10.82
N GLY A 315 9.97 13.50 11.62
CA GLY A 315 10.40 13.63 13.00
C GLY A 315 11.84 14.13 13.10
N ARG A 316 12.28 14.45 14.32
CA ARG A 316 13.66 14.91 14.59
C ARG A 316 14.71 13.82 14.34
N GLN A 317 14.31 12.55 14.37
CA GLN A 317 15.19 11.41 14.20
C GLN A 317 15.37 11.11 12.71
N VAL A 318 16.44 11.64 12.14
CA VAL A 318 16.85 11.49 10.75
C VAL A 318 18.33 11.12 10.73
N GLY A 319 18.67 10.06 9.98
CA GLY A 319 20.05 9.68 9.68
C GLY A 319 20.29 9.64 8.17
N ASP A 320 21.45 9.16 7.75
CA ASP A 320 21.88 9.18 6.34
C ASP A 320 21.00 8.30 5.41
N HIS A 321 20.33 7.31 5.98
CA HIS A 321 19.52 6.32 5.27
C HIS A 321 18.20 5.99 5.99
N PHE A 322 17.81 6.77 7.01
CA PHE A 322 16.53 6.55 7.67
C PHE A 322 15.91 7.85 8.17
N ALA A 323 14.59 7.86 8.33
CA ALA A 323 13.89 8.92 9.02
C ALA A 323 12.60 8.39 9.66
N ASN A 324 12.25 8.95 10.82
CA ASN A 324 10.91 8.78 11.36
C ASN A 324 9.94 9.75 10.69
N THR A 325 8.80 9.24 10.26
CA THR A 325 7.75 10.02 9.61
C THR A 325 6.42 9.81 10.33
N TYR A 326 5.48 10.73 10.15
CA TYR A 326 4.15 10.57 10.73
C TYR A 326 3.08 11.43 10.08
N ILE A 327 1.83 10.99 10.22
CA ILE A 327 0.64 11.74 9.89
C ILE A 327 0.02 12.26 11.20
N SER A 328 -0.10 13.58 11.34
CA SER A 328 -0.76 14.23 12.48
C SER A 328 -2.27 14.10 12.39
N ALA A 329 -2.81 14.31 11.19
CA ALA A 329 -4.22 14.12 10.90
C ALA A 329 -4.39 13.83 9.40
N PRO A 330 -5.04 12.73 9.02
CA PRO A 330 -5.37 12.48 7.63
C PRO A 330 -6.48 13.45 7.21
N VAL A 331 -6.46 13.85 5.94
CA VAL A 331 -7.37 14.88 5.45
C VAL A 331 -8.44 14.29 4.53
N CYS A 332 -9.69 14.72 4.73
CA CYS A 332 -10.85 14.38 3.93
C CYS A 332 -11.67 15.65 3.64
N HIS A 333 -11.92 16.00 2.38
CA HIS A 333 -12.64 17.24 2.01
C HIS A 333 -12.11 18.50 2.75
N LYS A 334 -10.78 18.63 2.87
CA LYS A 334 -10.09 19.69 3.64
C LYS A 334 -10.28 19.65 5.17
N LEU A 335 -11.01 18.66 5.70
CA LEU A 335 -11.13 18.40 7.14
C LEU A 335 -10.00 17.51 7.63
N ARG A 336 -9.38 17.92 8.75
CA ARG A 336 -8.44 17.10 9.49
C ARG A 336 -9.22 16.12 10.36
N LEU A 337 -9.09 14.84 10.08
CA LEU A 337 -9.77 13.78 10.82
C LEU A 337 -9.00 13.43 12.11
N ASN A 338 -9.72 12.84 13.06
CA ASN A 338 -9.13 12.26 14.26
C ASN A 338 -8.18 11.12 13.87
N GLN A 339 -7.06 11.04 14.59
CA GLN A 339 -6.08 9.98 14.42
C GLN A 339 -5.34 9.73 15.72
N ASN A 340 -5.11 8.45 16.04
CA ASN A 340 -4.20 8.05 17.10
C ASN A 340 -2.75 8.38 16.68
N PRO A 341 -1.91 8.91 17.57
CA PRO A 341 -0.54 9.22 17.21
C PRO A 341 0.26 7.93 17.04
N MET A 342 0.89 7.78 15.86
CA MET A 342 1.89 6.73 15.57
C MET A 342 2.98 7.33 14.69
N ASP A 343 4.20 6.83 14.86
CA ASP A 343 5.33 7.11 13.97
C ASP A 343 5.54 5.92 13.04
N LEU A 344 6.19 6.17 11.90
CA LEU A 344 6.68 5.17 10.98
C LEU A 344 8.17 5.43 10.74
N LEU A 345 9.02 4.51 11.18
CA LEU A 345 10.41 4.48 10.77
C LEU A 345 10.48 3.97 9.34
N VAL A 346 11.00 4.81 8.46
CA VAL A 346 11.38 4.45 7.09
C VAL A 346 12.90 4.32 7.09
N TYR A 347 13.39 3.09 6.94
CA TYR A 347 14.81 2.78 7.00
C TYR A 347 15.24 2.10 5.71
N HIS A 348 16.23 2.65 5.01
CA HIS A 348 16.76 2.12 3.77
C HIS A 348 18.06 1.34 4.01
N ALA A 349 18.29 0.29 3.22
CA ALA A 349 19.58 -0.39 3.22
C ALA A 349 20.70 0.61 2.86
N PRO A 350 21.71 0.81 3.73
CA PRO A 350 22.80 1.74 3.45
C PRO A 350 23.55 1.37 2.17
N HIS A 351 23.81 2.35 1.32
CA HIS A 351 24.59 2.18 0.09
C HIS A 351 25.38 3.44 -0.23
N LYS A 352 26.65 3.29 -0.60
CA LYS A 352 27.60 4.42 -0.78
C LYS A 352 27.21 5.39 -1.90
N GLU A 353 26.49 4.91 -2.91
CA GLU A 353 26.07 5.71 -4.08
C GLU A 353 24.67 6.31 -3.93
N ARG A 354 24.06 6.24 -2.74
CA ARG A 354 22.68 6.65 -2.50
C ARG A 354 22.62 7.62 -1.34
N ASN A 355 21.70 8.58 -1.43
CA ASN A 355 21.50 9.56 -0.39
C ASN A 355 20.03 9.66 -0.06
N LEU A 356 19.73 9.81 1.24
CA LEU A 356 18.41 10.21 1.70
C LEU A 356 18.22 11.70 1.39
N THR A 357 17.09 12.01 0.79
CA THR A 357 16.64 13.37 0.49
C THR A 357 15.26 13.55 1.08
N ILE A 358 15.03 14.71 1.70
CA ILE A 358 13.72 15.12 2.20
C ILE A 358 13.36 16.40 1.47
N THR A 359 12.34 16.34 0.63
CA THR A 359 11.91 17.47 -0.19
C THR A 359 10.52 17.91 0.24
N ASP A 360 10.35 19.21 0.44
CA ASP A 360 9.02 19.84 0.53
C ASP A 360 8.49 20.10 -0.88
N ALA A 361 7.57 19.25 -1.31
CA ALA A 361 6.93 19.31 -2.62
C ALA A 361 5.69 20.21 -2.64
N ALA A 362 5.21 20.71 -1.49
CA ALA A 362 4.06 21.62 -1.45
C ALA A 362 4.37 23.00 -2.05
N LEU A 363 5.64 23.39 -2.10
CA LEU A 363 6.09 24.62 -2.77
C LEU A 363 5.93 24.55 -4.29
N GLN A 364 5.98 23.35 -4.85
CA GLN A 364 5.92 23.10 -6.30
C GLN A 364 4.52 22.68 -6.75
N ASP A 365 3.77 22.02 -5.87
CA ASP A 365 2.45 21.50 -6.16
C ASP A 365 1.51 21.65 -4.95
N GLN A 366 0.53 22.56 -5.08
CA GLN A 366 -0.46 22.81 -4.03
C GLN A 366 -1.30 21.58 -3.67
N ARG A 367 -1.40 20.58 -4.55
CA ARG A 367 -2.09 19.31 -4.24
C ARG A 367 -1.38 18.56 -3.09
N ARG A 368 -0.09 18.83 -2.86
CA ARG A 368 0.73 18.23 -1.81
C ARG A 368 0.59 18.89 -0.45
N LEU A 369 -0.21 19.95 -0.28
CA LEU A 369 -0.29 20.69 0.99
C LEU A 369 -0.62 19.82 2.22
N HIS A 370 -1.31 18.68 2.03
CA HIS A 370 -1.64 17.77 3.13
C HIS A 370 -0.58 16.69 3.38
N LEU A 371 0.29 16.46 2.40
CA LEU A 371 1.38 15.50 2.39
C LEU A 371 2.61 16.13 1.73
N PRO A 372 3.17 17.21 2.32
CA PRO A 372 4.17 18.06 1.69
C PRO A 372 5.50 17.36 1.49
N TYR A 373 5.89 16.45 2.39
CA TYR A 373 7.22 15.89 2.40
C TYR A 373 7.32 14.59 1.61
N THR A 374 8.36 14.49 0.81
CA THR A 374 8.78 13.25 0.15
C THR A 374 10.17 12.88 0.64
N LEU A 375 10.29 11.69 1.20
CA LEU A 375 11.57 11.04 1.49
C LEU A 375 11.96 10.23 0.26
N GLY A 376 13.12 10.51 -0.31
CA GLY A 376 13.69 9.74 -1.41
C GLY A 376 15.05 9.20 -1.04
N TYR A 377 15.27 7.90 -1.17
CA TYR A 377 16.60 7.29 -1.04
C TYR A 377 17.12 6.90 -2.41
N LYS A 378 17.82 7.83 -3.06
CA LYS A 378 18.01 7.78 -4.51
C LYS A 378 19.47 7.60 -4.91
N PHE A 379 19.69 6.79 -5.94
CA PHE A 379 20.89 6.85 -6.76
C PHE A 379 20.78 8.05 -7.72
N SER A 380 21.87 8.79 -7.93
CA SER A 380 21.96 9.84 -8.95
C SER A 380 23.23 9.62 -9.78
N GLY A 381 23.07 9.48 -11.09
CA GLY A 381 24.19 9.23 -11.99
C GLY A 381 23.76 8.63 -13.32
N ILE A 382 24.71 8.08 -14.07
CA ILE A 382 24.41 7.38 -15.32
C ILE A 382 23.77 6.04 -14.96
N VAL A 383 22.48 5.91 -15.23
CA VAL A 383 21.77 4.64 -15.23
C VAL A 383 22.25 3.87 -16.45
N GLN A 384 22.89 2.73 -16.20
CA GLN A 384 23.36 1.78 -17.20
C GLN A 384 22.27 0.80 -17.62
N ALA A 385 22.15 0.58 -18.93
CA ALA A 385 21.33 -0.46 -19.55
C ALA A 385 21.75 -1.84 -19.03
N HIS A 386 20.75 -2.68 -18.80
CA HIS A 386 20.85 -4.07 -18.33
C HIS A 386 21.53 -4.26 -16.97
N LYS A 387 22.02 -3.19 -16.34
CA LYS A 387 22.45 -3.22 -14.94
C LYS A 387 21.23 -3.31 -14.03
N LYS A 388 21.34 -4.15 -13.01
CA LYS A 388 20.35 -4.26 -11.94
C LYS A 388 20.57 -3.16 -10.91
N TYR A 389 19.48 -2.55 -10.45
CA TYR A 389 19.46 -1.61 -9.35
C TYR A 389 18.49 -2.10 -8.29
N SER A 390 19.00 -2.37 -7.09
CA SER A 390 18.22 -2.99 -6.01
C SER A 390 18.13 -2.10 -4.79
N PHE A 391 16.92 -1.81 -4.29
CA PHE A 391 16.68 -0.96 -3.13
C PHE A 391 15.81 -1.71 -2.12
N THR A 392 16.35 -1.96 -0.93
CA THR A 392 15.57 -2.59 0.16
C THR A 392 15.28 -1.55 1.25
N HIS A 393 14.05 -1.49 1.73
CA HIS A 393 13.67 -0.61 2.84
C HIS A 393 12.64 -1.24 3.78
N LEU A 394 12.71 -0.85 5.04
CA LEU A 394 11.85 -1.25 6.14
C LEU A 394 10.85 -0.12 6.44
N LEU A 395 9.58 -0.51 6.60
CA LEU A 395 8.47 0.30 7.05
C LEU A 395 8.01 -0.23 8.43
N LEU A 396 8.51 0.38 9.50
CA LEU A 396 8.30 -0.08 10.87
C LEU A 396 7.39 0.89 11.66
N PRO A 397 6.12 0.54 11.93
CA PRO A 397 5.26 1.30 12.84
C PRO A 397 5.83 1.32 14.26
N LEU A 398 5.86 2.50 14.86
CA LEU A 398 6.38 2.75 16.21
C LEU A 398 5.38 3.56 17.02
N VAL A 399 5.32 3.25 18.32
CA VAL A 399 4.68 4.14 19.28
C VAL A 399 5.42 5.49 19.21
N PRO A 400 4.70 6.62 19.14
CA PRO A 400 5.33 7.93 19.05
C PRO A 400 6.31 8.12 20.19
N ARG A 401 7.50 8.58 19.86
CA ARG A 401 8.48 9.05 20.87
C ARG A 401 8.48 10.57 21.00
N ARG A 402 7.44 11.21 20.45
CA ARG A 402 7.20 12.64 20.55
C ARG A 402 6.60 12.90 21.92
N GLU A 403 7.43 13.30 22.87
CA GLU A 403 6.96 13.75 24.16
C GLU A 403 6.13 15.04 24.02
N GLN A 404 4.90 15.02 24.50
CA GLN A 404 4.22 16.21 24.99
C GLN A 404 4.94 16.65 26.27
N ILE A 405 6.06 17.37 26.16
CA ILE A 405 6.64 18.06 27.33
C ILE A 405 6.57 19.56 27.10
N TRP A 406 5.56 20.16 27.72
CA TRP A 406 5.67 21.49 28.28
C TRP A 406 5.73 21.31 29.79
N SER A 407 6.90 20.95 30.33
CA SER A 407 7.17 21.12 31.76
C SER A 407 7.89 22.46 31.93
N THR A 408 7.43 23.26 32.89
CA THR A 408 8.09 24.51 33.30
C THR A 408 9.00 24.29 34.50
N ASP A 409 9.16 23.03 34.95
CA ASP A 409 10.04 22.65 36.05
C ASP A 409 11.51 22.68 35.58
N PRO A 410 12.38 23.53 36.17
CA PRO A 410 13.80 23.60 35.80
C PRO A 410 14.59 22.32 36.13
N SER A 411 14.00 21.39 36.89
CA SER A 411 14.59 20.08 37.25
C SER A 411 14.01 18.91 36.44
N ALA A 412 13.05 19.16 35.54
CA ALA A 412 12.58 18.14 34.61
C ALA A 412 13.72 17.73 33.68
N ALA A 413 13.85 16.41 33.47
CA ALA A 413 14.77 15.84 32.50
C ALA A 413 14.65 16.59 31.17
N THR A 414 15.79 17.01 30.62
CA THR A 414 15.83 17.69 29.34
C THR A 414 15.48 16.69 28.22
N LEU A 415 15.09 17.17 27.04
CA LEU A 415 14.80 16.30 25.91
C LEU A 415 16.01 15.42 25.52
N ASP A 416 17.23 15.87 25.84
CA ASP A 416 18.47 15.12 25.65
C ASP A 416 18.61 13.96 26.65
N ASP A 417 18.01 14.07 27.84
CA ASP A 417 18.02 13.03 28.89
C ASP A 417 17.03 11.89 28.58
N HIS A 418 16.08 12.10 27.67
CA HIS A 418 15.08 11.11 27.21
C HIS A 418 15.39 10.50 25.84
N LEU A 419 16.61 10.66 25.32
CA LEU A 419 17.09 9.97 24.12
C LEU A 419 17.29 8.47 24.39
N VAL A 420 16.17 7.75 24.53
CA VAL A 420 16.11 6.28 24.44
C VAL A 420 16.76 5.85 23.11
N PRO A 421 17.56 4.76 23.07
CA PRO A 421 18.23 4.28 21.85
C PRO A 421 17.30 4.32 20.65
N TYR A 422 17.73 4.93 19.55
CA TYR A 422 16.92 5.14 18.36
C TYR A 422 16.37 3.78 17.91
N ALA A 423 15.10 3.69 17.52
CA ALA A 423 14.58 2.43 16.97
C ALA A 423 15.41 1.96 15.76
N ALA A 424 16.00 2.92 15.04
CA ALA A 424 16.96 2.70 13.96
C ALA A 424 18.28 2.05 14.44
N ASP A 425 18.75 2.30 15.67
CA ASP A 425 19.98 1.68 16.22
C ASP A 425 19.83 0.16 16.36
N GLY A 426 18.60 -0.31 16.53
CA GLY A 426 18.28 -1.73 16.55
C GLY A 426 18.25 -2.38 15.17
N VAL A 427 18.31 -1.60 14.08
CA VAL A 427 18.21 -2.11 12.70
C VAL A 427 19.61 -2.28 12.12
N GLU A 428 19.93 -3.51 11.73
CA GLU A 428 21.21 -3.88 11.16
C GLU A 428 21.00 -4.56 9.80
N VAL A 429 21.66 -4.04 8.78
CA VAL A 429 21.65 -4.61 7.43
C VAL A 429 22.95 -5.38 7.25
N LEU A 430 22.87 -6.70 7.36
CA LEU A 430 24.03 -7.58 7.36
C LEU A 430 24.51 -7.89 5.94
N LEU A 431 23.59 -7.88 4.98
CA LEU A 431 23.85 -8.06 3.56
C LEU A 431 22.78 -7.31 2.77
N ASP A 432 23.16 -6.51 1.77
CA ASP A 432 22.25 -6.01 0.74
C ASP A 432 23.04 -5.85 -0.56
N ASN A 433 22.71 -6.68 -1.56
CA ASN A 433 23.29 -6.62 -2.89
C ASN A 433 22.20 -6.83 -3.94
N ASP A 434 22.55 -7.09 -5.19
CA ASP A 434 21.59 -7.24 -6.28
C ASP A 434 20.76 -8.54 -6.28
N ALA A 435 21.24 -9.57 -5.56
CA ALA A 435 20.59 -10.87 -5.47
C ALA A 435 19.85 -11.05 -4.14
N GLN A 436 20.39 -10.52 -3.06
CA GLN A 436 20.03 -10.91 -1.69
C GLN A 436 20.01 -9.73 -0.73
N SER A 437 19.21 -9.87 0.33
CA SER A 437 19.17 -8.94 1.46
C SER A 437 18.94 -9.70 2.76
N VAL A 438 19.72 -9.40 3.80
CA VAL A 438 19.63 -10.00 5.14
C VAL A 438 19.61 -8.89 6.18
N TRP A 439 18.56 -8.89 6.98
CA TRP A 439 18.30 -7.88 8.00
C TRP A 439 18.18 -8.54 9.37
N ARG A 440 18.69 -7.83 10.37
CA ARG A 440 18.52 -8.13 11.79
C ARG A 440 17.94 -6.91 12.49
N ILE A 441 16.83 -7.08 13.20
CA ILE A 441 16.15 -6.01 13.91
C ILE A 441 16.05 -6.39 15.39
N ARG A 442 16.65 -5.59 16.27
CA ARG A 442 16.57 -5.74 17.72
C ARG A 442 15.65 -4.68 18.30
N THR A 443 14.62 -5.10 19.02
CA THR A 443 13.68 -4.16 19.66
C THR A 443 13.51 -4.49 21.14
N GLY A 444 13.86 -3.53 22.01
CA GLY A 444 13.97 -3.79 23.45
C GLY A 444 15.12 -4.75 23.78
N GLU A 445 15.22 -5.15 25.03
CA GLU A 445 16.40 -5.89 25.53
C GLU A 445 16.43 -7.37 25.13
N GLN A 446 15.32 -7.96 24.67
CA GLN A 446 15.20 -9.42 24.56
C GLN A 446 14.48 -9.91 23.30
N ARG A 447 14.35 -9.07 22.26
CA ARG A 447 13.72 -9.47 21.00
C ARG A 447 14.64 -9.18 19.82
N GLU A 448 14.85 -10.19 18.99
CA GLU A 448 15.64 -10.15 17.77
C GLU A 448 14.82 -10.76 16.62
N GLU A 449 14.75 -10.06 15.50
CA GLU A 449 13.99 -10.47 14.33
C GLU A 449 14.94 -10.57 13.13
N TRP A 450 14.92 -11.69 12.40
CA TRP A 450 15.74 -11.91 11.20
C TRP A 450 14.86 -11.96 9.96
N ILE A 451 15.30 -11.29 8.89
CA ILE A 451 14.57 -11.23 7.62
C ILE A 451 15.53 -11.49 6.45
N VAL A 452 15.10 -12.33 5.51
CA VAL A 452 15.88 -12.67 4.30
C VAL A 452 15.03 -12.45 3.04
N PHE A 453 15.62 -11.79 2.04
CA PHE A 453 15.21 -11.84 0.64
C PHE A 453 16.31 -12.54 -0.17
N ASN A 454 15.96 -13.59 -0.89
CA ASN A 454 16.90 -14.40 -1.66
C ASN A 454 16.17 -15.09 -2.82
N ALA A 455 15.68 -14.31 -3.80
CA ALA A 455 14.83 -14.83 -4.86
C ALA A 455 15.44 -16.05 -5.60
N GLY A 456 16.76 -16.09 -5.76
CA GLY A 456 17.48 -17.21 -6.39
C GLY A 456 17.56 -18.48 -5.54
N GLY A 457 17.42 -18.37 -4.22
CA GLY A 457 17.65 -19.47 -3.29
C GLY A 457 19.13 -19.85 -3.17
N ASP A 458 20.04 -18.91 -3.48
CA ASP A 458 21.48 -19.14 -3.37
C ASP A 458 21.90 -19.27 -1.90
N PRO A 459 22.98 -20.00 -1.57
CA PRO A 459 23.44 -20.12 -0.19
C PRO A 459 23.77 -18.77 0.43
N ILE A 460 23.24 -18.51 1.62
CA ILE A 460 23.54 -17.35 2.46
C ILE A 460 24.33 -17.82 3.67
N ASN A 461 25.47 -17.15 3.88
CA ASN A 461 26.39 -17.40 4.98
C ASN A 461 26.85 -16.05 5.54
N VAL A 462 26.00 -15.45 6.39
CA VAL A 462 26.22 -14.12 6.96
C VAL A 462 26.06 -14.19 8.46
N ASP A 463 27.07 -13.68 9.18
CA ASP A 463 27.11 -13.74 10.65
C ASP A 463 26.82 -15.17 11.16
N ASP A 464 25.86 -15.32 12.06
CA ASP A 464 25.40 -16.59 12.62
C ASP A 464 24.29 -17.30 11.81
N LEU A 465 23.85 -16.73 10.68
CA LEU A 465 22.77 -17.27 9.85
C LEU A 465 23.32 -18.08 8.66
N ARG A 466 22.79 -19.28 8.46
CA ARG A 466 23.04 -20.12 7.27
C ARG A 466 21.72 -20.55 6.67
N THR A 467 21.45 -20.23 5.41
CA THR A 467 20.19 -20.60 4.77
C THR A 467 20.30 -20.60 3.25
N ASP A 468 19.47 -21.39 2.58
CA ASP A 468 19.22 -21.28 1.13
C ASP A 468 17.76 -20.88 0.83
N ALA A 469 16.98 -20.59 1.86
CA ALA A 469 15.59 -20.18 1.76
C ALA A 469 15.47 -18.96 0.84
N ARG A 470 14.37 -18.90 0.08
CA ARG A 470 14.05 -17.71 -0.71
C ARG A 470 13.61 -16.55 0.17
N GLN A 471 12.85 -16.84 1.20
CA GLN A 471 12.46 -15.88 2.22
C GLN A 471 12.51 -16.51 3.60
N VAL A 472 12.92 -15.72 4.60
CA VAL A 472 12.94 -16.12 6.00
C VAL A 472 12.44 -14.96 6.85
N TYR A 473 11.52 -15.24 7.76
CA TYR A 473 11.24 -14.42 8.93
C TYR A 473 11.44 -15.27 10.19
N LEU A 474 12.21 -14.76 11.15
CA LEU A 474 12.32 -15.34 12.49
C LEU A 474 12.05 -14.25 13.52
N ASP A 475 11.21 -14.54 14.51
CA ASP A 475 11.01 -13.73 15.72
C ASP A 475 11.56 -14.50 16.92
N ILE A 476 12.61 -13.96 17.54
CA ILE A 476 13.32 -14.60 18.64
C ILE A 476 13.10 -13.76 19.89
N ARG A 477 12.62 -14.40 20.96
CA ARG A 477 12.48 -13.77 22.27
C ARG A 477 13.17 -14.62 23.32
N LYS A 478 14.05 -13.99 24.12
CA LYS A 478 14.84 -14.69 25.15
C LYS A 478 15.51 -15.96 24.58
N ASP A 479 16.14 -15.82 23.41
CA ASP A 479 16.80 -16.90 22.65
C ASP A 479 15.91 -18.06 22.18
N VAL A 480 14.58 -17.91 22.23
CA VAL A 480 13.62 -18.88 21.70
C VAL A 480 12.95 -18.32 20.44
N VAL A 481 12.99 -19.09 19.35
CA VAL A 481 12.20 -18.79 18.15
C VAL A 481 10.73 -18.98 18.47
N ILE A 482 9.98 -17.88 18.54
CA ILE A 482 8.54 -17.87 18.85
C ILE A 482 7.65 -17.81 17.61
N ARG A 483 8.15 -17.28 16.49
CA ARG A 483 7.49 -17.28 15.19
C ARG A 483 8.53 -17.52 14.10
N ALA A 484 8.16 -18.32 13.11
CA ALA A 484 8.98 -18.50 11.92
C ALA A 484 8.12 -18.57 10.66
N THR A 485 8.61 -17.99 9.58
CA THR A 485 8.14 -18.23 8.21
C THR A 485 9.35 -18.49 7.34
N ILE A 486 9.41 -19.65 6.70
CA ILE A 486 10.49 -20.06 5.80
C ILE A 486 9.84 -20.45 4.48
N LEU A 487 10.28 -19.82 3.39
CA LEU A 487 9.77 -20.11 2.05
C LEU A 487 10.86 -20.72 1.17
N ALA A 488 10.53 -21.84 0.53
CA ALA A 488 11.35 -22.56 -0.45
C ALA A 488 12.80 -22.81 0.01
N ALA A 489 12.99 -23.42 1.17
CA ALA A 489 14.31 -23.73 1.74
C ALA A 489 14.60 -25.24 1.75
N THR A 490 15.86 -25.63 1.69
CA THR A 490 16.34 -26.96 2.11
C THR A 490 16.99 -26.92 3.49
N ARG A 491 17.53 -25.76 3.90
CA ARG A 491 18.26 -25.60 5.16
C ARG A 491 18.05 -24.21 5.75
N LEU A 492 17.89 -24.15 7.07
CA LEU A 492 18.04 -22.94 7.87
C LEU A 492 18.72 -23.29 9.20
N GLU A 493 19.81 -22.59 9.49
CA GLU A 493 20.52 -22.65 10.76
C GLU A 493 20.77 -21.25 11.30
N LEU A 494 20.68 -21.10 12.61
CA LEU A 494 21.01 -19.88 13.32
C LEU A 494 21.81 -20.21 14.56
N ARG A 495 22.96 -19.55 14.75
CA ARG A 495 23.87 -19.74 15.91
C ARG A 495 24.25 -21.21 16.11
N GLY A 496 24.54 -21.90 15.00
CA GLY A 496 24.90 -23.32 14.98
C GLY A 496 23.75 -24.31 15.26
N LYS A 497 22.52 -23.83 15.47
CA LYS A 497 21.34 -24.70 15.67
C LYS A 497 20.57 -24.83 14.35
N SER A 498 20.32 -26.08 13.94
CA SER A 498 19.42 -26.36 12.81
C SER A 498 17.98 -26.09 13.22
N LEU A 499 17.34 -25.17 12.50
CA LEU A 499 15.93 -24.80 12.68
C LEU A 499 15.04 -25.48 11.65
N PHE A 500 15.56 -25.75 10.46
CA PHE A 500 14.88 -26.45 9.38
C PHE A 500 15.90 -27.19 8.50
N ALA A 501 15.60 -28.43 8.14
CA ALA A 501 16.39 -29.22 7.22
C ALA A 501 15.50 -30.21 6.46
N HIS A 502 15.51 -30.16 5.13
CA HIS A 502 14.76 -31.04 4.25
C HIS A 502 15.59 -31.40 3.01
N SER A 503 15.32 -32.57 2.41
CA SER A 503 15.99 -33.03 1.20
C SER A 503 15.57 -32.27 -0.07
N THR A 504 14.41 -31.62 -0.03
CA THR A 504 13.85 -30.80 -1.12
C THR A 504 13.39 -29.44 -0.59
N ARG A 505 13.26 -28.45 -1.48
CA ARG A 505 12.79 -27.12 -1.09
C ARG A 505 11.36 -27.20 -0.57
N GLY A 506 11.14 -26.73 0.64
CA GLY A 506 9.84 -26.69 1.30
C GLY A 506 9.60 -25.38 2.02
N ASN A 507 8.33 -25.18 2.39
CA ASN A 507 7.91 -24.07 3.25
C ASN A 507 7.75 -24.59 4.68
N PHE A 508 7.99 -23.72 5.67
CA PHE A 508 7.80 -24.03 7.08
C PHE A 508 7.27 -22.82 7.83
N GLU A 509 6.36 -23.08 8.76
CA GLU A 509 5.80 -22.09 9.65
C GLU A 509 5.77 -22.62 11.09
N LYS A 510 6.05 -21.75 12.06
CA LYS A 510 6.00 -22.03 13.49
C LYS A 510 5.22 -20.96 14.24
#